data_AF-A0A8T1AZZ9-F1
#
_entry.id   AF-A0A8T1AZZ9-F1
#
_cell.length_a   1.000
_cell.length_b   1.000
_cell.length_c   1.000
_cell.angle_alpha   90.00
_cell.angle_beta   90.00
_cell.angle_gamma   90.00
#
_symmetry.space_group_name_H-M   'P 1'
#
loop_
_entity.id
_entity.type
_entity.pdbx_description
1 polymer ?
#
loop_
_entity_poly.entity_id
_entity_poly.type
_entity_poly.pdbx_seq_one_letter_code
_entity_poly.pdbx_strand_id
1 'polypeptide(L)' 'MGKWMTIDNKRNLIQQSYNKPEMTQTQLAEWARRAFRLRKAPARNTVSDIIKNAAKIMKEEYGKGRRPLISKKS' A
#
# COMPACT_ATOMS: atom_id res chain seq x y z
N MET A 1 1.87 -2.72 -18.80
CA MET A 1 1.79 -3.23 -17.41
C MET A 1 2.04 -2.07 -16.44
N GLY A 2 1.06 -1.69 -15.62
CA GLY A 2 1.15 -0.51 -14.74
C GLY A 2 2.22 -0.68 -13.65
N LYS A 3 2.92 0.41 -13.29
CA LYS A 3 3.94 0.43 -12.23
C LYS A 3 3.28 0.03 -10.90
N TRP A 4 3.63 -1.14 -10.38
CA TRP A 4 3.11 -1.66 -9.11
C TRP A 4 3.79 -0.96 -7.92
N MET A 5 3.07 -0.82 -6.80
CA MET A 5 3.68 -0.35 -5.54
C MET A 5 4.68 -1.38 -5.01
N THR A 6 5.92 -0.95 -4.78
CA THR A 6 6.95 -1.75 -4.09
C THR A 6 6.57 -1.96 -2.63
N ILE A 7 7.27 -2.88 -1.95
CA ILE A 7 7.06 -3.12 -0.51
C ILE A 7 7.42 -1.88 0.30
N ASP A 8 8.47 -1.16 -0.08
CA ASP A 8 8.84 0.12 0.55
C ASP A 8 7.73 1.17 0.43
N ASN A 9 7.07 1.26 -0.73
CA ASN A 9 5.93 2.16 -0.91
C ASN A 9 4.75 1.78 0.01
N LYS A 10 4.53 0.48 0.22
CA LYS A 10 3.49 0.00 1.15
C LYS A 10 3.85 0.35 2.60
N ARG A 11 5.12 0.18 3.01
CA ARG A 11 5.62 0.55 4.35
C ARG A 11 5.51 2.04 4.61
N ASN A 12 5.90 2.88 3.64
CA ASN A 12 5.75 4.34 3.72
C ASN A 12 4.27 4.76 3.83
N LEU A 13 3.37 4.09 3.08
CA LEU A 13 1.93 4.35 3.19
C LEU A 13 1.39 4.02 4.59
N ILE A 14 1.84 2.90 5.17
CA ILE A 14 1.47 2.50 6.53
C ILE A 14 1.96 3.53 7.55
N GLN A 15 3.22 3.95 7.48
CA GLN A 15 3.76 5.01 8.35
C GLN A 15 2.98 6.32 8.22
N GLN A 16 2.62 6.72 6.99
CA GLN A 16 1.81 7.91 6.78
C GLN A 16 0.41 7.77 7.41
N SER A 17 -0.20 6.59 7.36
CA SER A 17 -1.50 6.35 8.01
C SER A 17 -1.42 6.41 9.54
N TYR A 18 -0.30 5.99 10.13
CA TYR A 18 -0.06 6.14 11.58
C TYR A 18 0.20 7.60 11.97
N ASN A 19 0.95 8.34 11.15
CA ASN A 19 1.25 9.75 11.42
C ASN A 19 0.04 10.67 11.24
N LYS A 20 -0.92 10.28 10.39
CA LYS A 20 -2.12 11.06 10.06
C LYS A 20 -3.37 10.19 10.08
N PRO A 21 -3.86 9.78 11.26
CA PRO A 21 -5.05 8.95 11.38
C PRO A 21 -6.33 9.66 10.88
N GLU A 22 -6.31 10.99 10.78
CA GLU A 22 -7.41 11.80 10.25
C GLU A 22 -7.57 11.69 8.72
N MET A 23 -6.55 11.22 7.99
CA MET A 23 -6.65 11.06 6.53
C MET A 23 -7.53 9.87 6.17
N THR A 24 -8.54 10.12 5.32
CA THR A 24 -9.36 9.06 4.75
C THR A 24 -8.56 8.18 3.79
N GLN A 25 -9.03 6.95 3.57
CA GLN A 25 -8.38 5.99 2.64
C GLN A 25 -8.24 6.54 1.21
N THR A 26 -9.16 7.40 0.77
CA THR A 26 -9.10 8.07 -0.54
C THR A 26 -7.99 9.11 -0.57
N GLN A 27 -7.85 9.91 0.48
CA GLN A 27 -6.74 10.87 0.60
C GLN A 27 -5.39 10.17 0.70
N LEU A 28 -5.31 9.05 1.42
CA LEU A 28 -4.10 8.20 1.45
C LEU A 28 -3.77 7.64 0.06
N ALA A 29 -4.76 7.26 -0.73
CA ALA A 29 -4.55 6.80 -2.10
C ALA A 29 -4.01 7.93 -3.00
N GLU A 30 -4.58 9.12 -2.91
CA GLU A 30 -4.10 10.28 -3.67
C GLU A 30 -2.70 10.71 -3.23
N TRP A 31 -2.42 10.69 -1.93
CA TRP A 31 -1.08 10.92 -1.41
C TRP A 31 -0.10 9.88 -1.94
N ALA A 32 -0.45 8.58 -1.92
CA ALA A 32 0.40 7.52 -2.46
C ALA A 32 0.69 7.72 -3.95
N ARG A 33 -0.30 8.17 -4.73
CA ARG A 33 -0.10 8.52 -6.15
C ARG A 33 0.97 9.60 -6.30
N ARG A 34 0.85 10.68 -5.53
CA ARG A 34 1.76 11.84 -5.59
C ARG A 34 3.15 11.49 -5.05
N ALA A 35 3.23 10.87 -3.89
CA ALA A 35 4.48 10.50 -3.21
C ALA A 35 5.30 9.48 -4.01
N PHE A 36 4.66 8.46 -4.59
CA PHE A 36 5.36 7.40 -5.32
C PHE A 36 5.37 7.59 -6.85
N ARG A 37 4.88 8.75 -7.34
CA ARG A 37 4.74 9.08 -8.77
C ARG A 37 4.10 7.93 -9.55
N LEU A 38 3.00 7.37 -9.02
CA LEU A 38 2.27 6.27 -9.65
C LEU A 38 1.43 6.82 -10.81
N ARG A 39 1.32 6.03 -11.89
CA ARG A 39 0.47 6.37 -13.03
C ARG A 39 -1.01 6.45 -12.67
N LYS A 40 -1.45 5.66 -11.69
CA LYS A 40 -2.82 5.64 -11.18
C LYS A 40 -2.79 5.59 -9.65
N ALA A 41 -3.75 6.25 -9.00
CA ALA A 41 -3.94 6.10 -7.56
C ALA A 41 -4.31 4.64 -7.24
N PRO A 42 -3.78 4.07 -6.14
CA PRO A 42 -4.23 2.77 -5.67
C PRO A 42 -5.72 2.83 -5.33
N ALA A 43 -6.42 1.72 -5.56
CA ALA A 43 -7.83 1.64 -5.20
C ALA A 43 -7.98 1.74 -3.67
N ARG A 44 -9.11 2.29 -3.21
CA ARG A 44 -9.45 2.35 -1.79
C ARG A 44 -9.33 0.98 -1.11
N ASN A 45 -9.80 -0.07 -1.78
CA ASN A 45 -9.72 -1.45 -1.27
C ASN A 45 -8.26 -1.88 -1.06
N THR A 46 -7.37 -1.55 -2.01
CA THR A 46 -5.93 -1.84 -1.89
C THR A 46 -5.30 -1.12 -0.70
N VAL A 47 -5.67 0.14 -0.44
CA VAL A 47 -5.19 0.89 0.74
C VAL A 47 -5.69 0.24 2.03
N SER A 48 -6.97 -0.16 2.07
CA SER A 48 -7.56 -0.88 3.20
C SER A 48 -6.84 -2.22 3.46
N ASP A 49 -6.58 -3.01 2.42
CA ASP A 49 -5.84 -4.27 2.52
C ASP A 49 -4.41 -4.06 3.03
N ILE A 50 -3.72 -3.01 2.57
CA ILE A 50 -2.36 -2.67 3.05
C ILE A 50 -2.38 -2.32 4.54
N ILE A 51 -3.34 -1.49 4.98
CA ILE A 51 -3.45 -1.07 6.39
C ILE A 51 -3.81 -2.28 7.27
N LYS A 52 -4.78 -3.12 6.85
CA LYS A 52 -5.15 -4.33 7.60
C LYS A 52 -3.98 -5.32 7.72
N ASN A 53 -3.18 -5.43 6.68
CA ASN A 53 -1.99 -6.28 6.66
C ASN A 53 -0.71 -5.54 7.12
N ALA A 54 -0.82 -4.35 7.74
CA ALA A 54 0.32 -3.53 8.11
C ALA A 54 1.32 -4.28 9.00
N ALA A 55 0.81 -4.97 10.03
CA ALA A 55 1.62 -5.79 10.93
C ALA A 55 2.36 -6.93 10.21
N LYS A 56 1.82 -7.44 9.10
CA LYS A 56 2.48 -8.47 8.27
C LYS A 56 3.49 -7.85 7.31
N ILE A 57 3.19 -6.68 6.72
CA ILE A 57 4.04 -6.00 5.73
C ILE A 57 5.27 -5.34 6.38
N MET A 58 5.14 -4.87 7.63
CA MET A 58 6.25 -4.33 8.42
C MET A 58 7.25 -5.39 8.88
N LYS A 59 6.83 -6.65 9.04
CA LYS A 59 7.76 -7.75 9.35
C LYS A 59 8.78 -7.93 8.21
N GLU A 60 10.04 -8.19 8.57
CA GLU A 60 11.11 -8.48 7.61
C GLU A 60 10.85 -9.75 6.79
N GLU A 61 10.20 -10.75 7.39
CA GLU A 61 9.81 -12.02 6.74
C GLU A 61 8.81 -11.86 5.58
N TYR A 62 8.15 -10.70 5.44
CA TYR A 62 7.28 -10.46 4.28
C TYR A 62 8.04 -10.49 2.95
N GLY A 63 9.38 -10.42 3.01
CA GLY A 63 10.31 -10.67 1.91
C GLY A 63 10.62 -9.43 1.09
N LYS A 64 11.82 -9.34 0.53
CA LYS A 64 12.30 -8.28 -0.38
C LYS A 64 11.79 -8.45 -1.82
N GLY A 65 10.61 -9.07 -2.00
CA GLY A 65 10.12 -9.55 -3.30
C GLY A 65 8.82 -8.88 -3.73
N ARG A 66 8.70 -8.51 -5.01
CA ARG A 66 7.47 -7.96 -5.62
C ARG A 66 6.32 -8.97 -5.57
N ARG A 67 5.63 -9.08 -4.43
CA ARG A 67 4.47 -9.98 -4.28
C ARG A 67 3.20 -9.33 -4.84
N PRO A 68 2.54 -9.94 -5.84
CA PRO A 68 1.24 -9.47 -6.33
C PRO A 68 0.20 -9.58 -5.21
N LEU A 69 -0.64 -8.56 -5.07
CA LEU A 69 -1.90 -8.74 -4.36
C LEU A 69 -2.82 -9.50 -5.33
N ILE A 70 -3.33 -10.65 -4.88
CA ILE A 70 -4.41 -11.50 -5.45
C ILE A 70 -3.94 -12.66 -6.36
N SER A 71 -4.09 -13.91 -5.88
CA SER A 71 -5.08 -14.89 -6.40
C SER A 71 -4.89 -16.27 -5.78
N LYS A 72 -5.83 -16.69 -4.93
CA LYS A 72 -6.35 -18.06 -4.95
C LYS A 72 -7.87 -17.96 -4.90
N LYS A 73 -8.50 -17.69 -6.04
CA LYS A 73 -9.82 -18.25 -6.32
C LYS A 73 -9.56 -19.68 -6.76
N SER A 74 -10.04 -20.64 -5.97
CA SER A 74 -10.27 -22.01 -6.43
C SER A 74 -11.70 -22.15 -6.91
#